data_AF-A0A6G0UYI6-F1
#
_entry.id   AF-A0A6G0UYI6-F1
#
_cell.length_a   1.000
_cell.length_b   1.000
_cell.length_c   1.000
_cell.angle_alpha   90.00
_cell.angle_beta   90.00
_cell.angle_gamma   90.00
#
_symmetry.space_group_name_H-M   'P 1'
#
loop_
_entity.id
_entity.type
_entity.pdbx_description
1 polymer ?
#
loop_
_entity_poly.entity_id
_entity_poly.type
_entity_poly.pdbx_seq_one_letter_code
_entity_poly.pdbx_strand_id
1 'polypeptide(L)'
;MRNKHPVSFKERCQSDADFGIIQCCKTCNTSVAALGRELFAYGNKSKHCFDRHNRKFCLQFLHQIGMWAGNNRDEMSCNGESAALAFRICRRTCGFCNPDLYIEEKLAFGCPQINQTRFSFMSPFPRPVSR
;
A
#
# COMPACT_ATOMS: atom_id res chain seq x y z
N MET A 1 10.47 -10.09 -10.69
CA MET A 1 11.05 -9.01 -11.51
C MET A 1 12.57 -9.02 -11.36
N ARG A 2 13.33 -9.14 -12.45
CA ARG A 2 14.79 -9.21 -12.42
C ARG A 2 15.35 -7.78 -12.34
N ASN A 3 16.11 -7.49 -11.28
CA ASN A 3 16.57 -6.14 -10.94
C ASN A 3 17.65 -5.68 -11.93
N LYS A 4 17.33 -4.72 -12.82
CA LYS A 4 18.27 -4.23 -13.84
C LYS A 4 19.15 -3.07 -13.35
N HIS A 5 18.81 -2.39 -12.24
CA HIS A 5 19.61 -1.27 -11.69
C HIS A 5 19.45 -1.15 -10.15
N PRO A 6 20.42 -1.65 -9.35
CA PRO A 6 20.29 -1.70 -7.88
C PRO A 6 20.22 -0.33 -7.19
N VAL A 7 20.84 0.71 -7.76
CA VAL A 7 20.78 2.08 -7.23
C VAL A 7 19.36 2.63 -7.28
N SER A 8 18.70 2.49 -8.43
CA SER A 8 17.31 2.91 -8.63
C SER A 8 16.31 2.19 -7.71
N PHE A 9 16.62 0.98 -7.27
CA PHE A 9 15.77 0.22 -6.36
C PHE A 9 15.79 0.83 -4.94
N LYS A 10 17.00 1.09 -4.42
CA LYS A 10 17.15 1.63 -3.06
C LYS A 10 16.60 3.04 -2.94
N GLU A 11 16.79 3.87 -3.96
CA GLU A 11 16.19 5.21 -4.03
C GLU A 11 14.66 5.13 -3.97
N ARG A 12 14.06 4.25 -4.79
CA ARG A 12 12.60 4.07 -4.81
C ARG A 12 12.04 3.54 -3.49
N CYS A 13 12.79 2.72 -2.75
CA CYS A 13 12.39 2.30 -1.41
C CYS A 13 12.17 3.48 -0.45
N GLN A 14 12.93 4.56 -0.62
CA GLN A 14 12.88 5.74 0.26
C GLN A 14 12.03 6.87 -0.32
N SER A 15 11.89 6.96 -1.65
CA SER A 15 11.25 8.11 -2.30
C SER A 15 9.88 7.81 -2.91
N ASP A 16 9.47 6.54 -3.03
CA ASP A 16 8.21 6.13 -3.66
C ASP A 16 7.35 5.39 -2.63
N ALA A 17 6.31 6.07 -2.13
CA ALA A 17 5.42 5.54 -1.12
C ALA A 17 4.69 4.27 -1.60
N ASP A 18 4.26 4.21 -2.86
CA ASP A 18 3.59 3.04 -3.43
C ASP A 18 4.55 1.84 -3.47
N PHE A 19 5.81 2.12 -3.82
CA PHE A 19 6.84 1.10 -3.91
C PHE A 19 7.30 0.61 -2.53
N GLY A 20 7.70 1.52 -1.65
CA GLY A 20 8.25 1.18 -0.33
C GLY A 20 7.23 0.63 0.66
N ILE A 21 5.98 1.13 0.63
CA ILE A 21 4.95 0.71 1.61
C ILE A 21 4.14 -0.49 1.09
N ILE A 22 3.81 -0.54 -0.22
CA ILE A 22 2.91 -1.58 -0.76
C ILE A 22 3.66 -2.66 -1.54
N GLN A 23 4.55 -2.30 -2.47
CA GLN A 23 5.07 -3.27 -3.45
C GLN A 23 6.32 -4.03 -2.97
N CYS A 24 7.25 -3.35 -2.29
CA CYS A 24 8.59 -3.85 -1.99
C CYS A 24 9.02 -3.69 -0.53
N CYS A 25 8.10 -3.34 0.37
CA CYS A 25 8.25 -3.31 1.83
C CYS A 25 9.26 -4.33 2.44
N LYS A 26 9.14 -5.63 2.13
CA LYS A 26 9.98 -6.71 2.69
C LYS A 26 11.38 -6.70 2.06
N THR A 27 11.46 -6.32 0.79
CA THR A 27 12.72 -6.27 0.03
C THR A 27 13.50 -4.99 0.30
N CYS A 28 12.82 -3.90 0.64
CA CYS A 28 13.44 -2.66 1.06
C CYS A 28 14.13 -2.78 2.44
N ASN A 29 13.86 -3.85 3.20
CA ASN A 29 14.33 -4.05 4.58
C ASN A 29 14.09 -2.85 5.49
N THR A 30 13.03 -2.08 5.20
CA THR A 30 12.62 -0.87 5.91
C THR A 30 11.34 -1.16 6.67
N SER A 31 11.26 -0.71 7.94
CA SER A 31 9.99 -0.73 8.66
C SER A 31 8.99 0.19 7.95
N VAL A 32 7.86 -0.36 7.52
CA VAL A 32 6.78 0.41 6.86
C VAL A 32 6.26 1.52 7.79
N ALA A 33 6.24 1.25 9.09
CA ALA A 33 5.91 2.24 10.10
C ALA A 33 6.92 3.39 10.11
N ALA A 34 8.22 3.09 10.14
CA ALA A 34 9.26 4.12 10.11
C ALA A 34 9.23 4.94 8.81
N LEU A 35 9.16 4.25 7.66
CA LEU A 35 9.13 4.90 6.35
C LEU A 35 7.86 5.75 6.17
N GLY A 36 6.70 5.26 6.59
CA GLY A 36 5.46 6.01 6.53
C GLY A 36 5.48 7.27 7.40
N ARG A 37 6.03 7.19 8.62
CA ARG A 37 6.21 8.38 9.47
C ARG A 37 7.11 9.42 8.82
N GLU A 38 8.18 8.99 8.14
CA GLU A 38 9.07 9.89 7.40
C GLU A 38 8.37 10.54 6.20
N LEU A 39 7.74 9.72 5.35
CA LEU A 39 7.06 10.18 4.14
C LEU A 39 5.85 11.09 4.42
N PHE A 40 5.19 10.90 5.56
CA PHE A 40 3.98 11.61 5.96
C PHE A 40 4.16 12.47 7.22
N ALA A 41 5.39 12.85 7.56
CA ALA A 41 5.70 13.65 8.76
C ALA A 41 4.88 14.96 8.86
N TYR A 42 4.52 15.56 7.71
CA TYR A 42 3.74 16.80 7.63
C TYR A 42 2.25 16.55 7.30
N GLY A 43 1.79 15.31 7.44
CA GLY A 43 0.41 14.93 7.16
C GLY A 43 -0.02 15.28 5.73
N ASN A 44 -1.12 16.01 5.62
CA ASN A 44 -1.69 16.49 4.35
C ASN A 44 -0.80 17.44 3.54
N LYS A 45 0.26 18.00 4.15
CA LYS A 45 1.23 18.87 3.47
C LYS A 45 2.44 18.11 2.94
N SER A 46 2.55 16.81 3.25
CA SER A 46 3.67 15.99 2.80
C SER A 46 3.64 15.82 1.29
N LYS A 47 4.83 15.79 0.65
CA LYS A 47 4.97 15.62 -0.81
C LYS A 47 4.29 14.34 -1.32
N HIS A 48 4.29 13.29 -0.51
CA HIS A 48 3.69 12.00 -0.85
C HIS A 48 2.18 11.95 -0.57
N CYS A 49 1.58 12.99 0.01
CA CYS A 49 0.16 13.03 0.31
C CYS A 49 -0.67 13.65 -0.83
N PHE A 50 -1.01 12.82 -1.82
CA PHE A 50 -1.86 13.24 -2.93
C PHE A 50 -2.73 12.09 -3.42
N ASP A 51 -3.87 12.44 -4.01
CA ASP A 51 -4.70 11.50 -4.74
C ASP A 51 -4.19 11.39 -6.17
N ARG A 52 -4.08 10.16 -6.68
CA ARG A 52 -3.70 9.92 -8.09
C ARG A 52 -4.84 10.28 -9.04
N HIS A 53 -6.09 10.14 -8.56
CA HIS A 53 -7.29 10.52 -9.29
C HIS A 53 -7.84 11.88 -8.83
N ASN A 54 -8.75 12.44 -9.62
CA ASN A 54 -9.38 13.71 -9.29
C ASN A 54 -10.28 13.61 -8.04
N ARG A 55 -10.54 14.77 -7.42
CA ARG A 55 -11.34 14.87 -6.19
C ARG A 55 -12.73 14.24 -6.33
N LYS A 56 -13.40 14.42 -7.48
CA LYS A 56 -14.73 13.86 -7.70
C LYS A 56 -14.70 12.34 -7.63
N PHE A 57 -13.75 11.71 -8.33
CA PHE A 57 -13.55 10.27 -8.31
C PHE A 57 -13.28 9.76 -6.89
N CYS A 58 -12.34 10.40 -6.17
CA CYS A 58 -11.97 9.94 -4.83
C CYS A 58 -13.07 10.15 -3.79
N LEU A 59 -13.88 11.21 -3.90
CA LEU A 59 -15.06 11.37 -3.07
C LEU A 59 -16.12 10.31 -3.40
N GLN A 60 -16.31 9.99 -4.69
CA GLN A 60 -17.24 8.93 -5.07
C GLN A 60 -16.79 7.56 -4.55
N PHE A 61 -15.49 7.29 -4.60
CA PHE A 61 -14.88 6.09 -4.02
C PHE A 61 -15.04 6.03 -2.50
N LEU A 62 -14.74 7.13 -1.78
CA LEU A 62 -14.89 7.20 -0.33
C LEU A 62 -16.35 6.99 0.12
N HIS A 63 -17.29 7.65 -0.54
CA HIS A 63 -18.72 7.59 -0.19
C HIS A 63 -19.45 6.39 -0.79
N GLN A 64 -18.77 5.53 -1.56
CA GLN A 64 -19.39 4.39 -2.25
C GLN A 64 -20.61 4.80 -3.08
N ILE A 65 -20.47 5.84 -3.91
CA ILE A 65 -21.56 6.36 -4.75
C ILE A 65 -21.27 6.17 -6.25
N GLY A 66 -22.32 6.12 -7.06
CA GLY A 66 -22.21 5.89 -8.51
C GLY A 66 -21.77 4.46 -8.81
N MET A 67 -20.70 4.30 -9.59
CA MET A 67 -20.18 2.97 -9.98
C MET A 67 -19.69 2.11 -8.80
N TRP A 68 -19.52 2.71 -7.62
CA TRP A 68 -19.09 2.04 -6.39
C TRP A 68 -20.25 1.61 -5.49
N ALA A 69 -21.49 2.05 -5.77
CA ALA A 69 -22.65 1.93 -4.88
C ALA A 69 -23.23 0.52 -4.69
N GLY A 70 -22.61 -0.50 -5.28
CA GLY A 70 -23.01 -1.90 -5.15
C GLY A 70 -21.87 -2.85 -4.80
N ASN A 71 -20.66 -2.34 -4.56
CA ASN A 71 -19.55 -3.18 -4.15
C ASN A 71 -19.71 -3.57 -2.68
N ASN A 72 -19.25 -4.77 -2.32
CA ASN A 72 -19.09 -5.12 -0.92
C ASN A 72 -18.20 -4.05 -0.26
N ARG A 73 -18.62 -3.54 0.91
CA ARG A 73 -17.96 -2.40 1.59
C ARG A 73 -16.47 -2.64 1.89
N ASP A 74 -16.03 -3.89 1.83
CA ASP A 74 -14.65 -4.31 2.13
C ASP A 74 -13.80 -4.47 0.86
N GLU A 75 -14.43 -4.64 -0.31
CA GLU A 75 -13.76 -5.04 -1.56
C GLU A 75 -13.20 -3.84 -2.34
N MET A 76 -13.78 -2.64 -2.19
CA MET A 76 -13.35 -1.42 -2.89
C MET A 76 -13.55 -0.15 -2.05
N SER A 77 -12.96 -0.10 -0.85
CA SER A 77 -13.08 1.04 0.06
C SER A 77 -11.72 1.53 0.57
N CYS A 78 -11.74 2.60 1.37
CA CYS A 78 -10.54 3.12 2.03
C CYS A 78 -10.03 2.19 3.16
N ASN A 79 -10.75 1.11 3.49
CA ASN A 79 -10.47 0.26 4.64
C ASN A 79 -10.37 -1.22 4.22
N GLY A 80 -9.98 -2.07 5.17
CA GLY A 80 -9.99 -3.52 4.98
C GLY A 80 -8.98 -4.02 3.94
N GLU A 81 -9.35 -5.06 3.22
CA GLU A 81 -8.48 -5.75 2.25
C GLU A 81 -8.10 -4.87 1.04
N SER A 82 -8.94 -3.89 0.71
CA SER A 82 -8.74 -2.96 -0.41
C SER A 82 -7.96 -1.70 -0.04
N ALA A 83 -7.53 -1.55 1.22
CA ALA A 83 -6.78 -0.38 1.68
C ALA A 83 -5.48 -0.14 0.91
N ALA A 84 -4.79 -1.20 0.46
CA ALA A 84 -3.60 -1.08 -0.38
C ALA A 84 -3.89 -0.46 -1.76
N LEU A 85 -5.05 -0.74 -2.34
CA LEU A 85 -5.50 -0.15 -3.58
C LEU A 85 -5.92 1.31 -3.36
N ALA A 86 -6.69 1.56 -2.31
CA ALA A 86 -7.11 2.91 -1.94
C ALA A 86 -5.91 3.83 -1.66
N PHE A 87 -4.85 3.30 -1.05
CA PHE A 87 -3.58 4.00 -0.84
C PHE A 87 -2.92 4.46 -2.16
N ARG A 88 -3.07 3.69 -3.24
CA ARG A 88 -2.49 4.00 -4.56
C ARG A 88 -3.31 5.03 -5.34
N ILE A 89 -4.62 5.02 -5.12
CA ILE A 89 -5.60 5.76 -5.95
C ILE A 89 -6.02 7.07 -5.28
N CYS A 90 -6.42 7.01 -4.01
CA CYS A 90 -7.06 8.09 -3.26
C CYS A 90 -6.42 8.28 -1.88
N ARG A 91 -5.08 8.29 -1.84
CA ARG A 91 -4.28 8.33 -0.62
C ARG A 91 -4.71 9.41 0.37
N ARG A 92 -4.87 10.64 -0.14
CA ARG A 92 -5.19 11.82 0.65
C ARG A 92 -6.65 11.81 1.07
N THR A 93 -7.55 11.52 0.14
CA THR A 93 -8.99 11.47 0.43
C THR A 93 -9.34 10.37 1.44
N CYS A 94 -8.66 9.22 1.39
CA CYS A 94 -8.83 8.13 2.35
C CYS A 94 -8.09 8.35 3.68
N GLY A 95 -7.33 9.44 3.84
CA GLY A 95 -6.68 9.78 5.11
C GLY A 95 -5.38 9.03 5.42
N PHE A 96 -4.81 8.31 4.45
CA PHE A 96 -3.57 7.54 4.64
C PHE A 96 -2.32 8.39 4.87
N CYS A 97 -2.45 9.71 4.78
CA CYS A 97 -1.36 10.63 5.09
C CYS A 97 -1.23 10.93 6.57
N ASN A 98 -2.09 10.38 7.44
CA ASN A 98 -1.95 10.61 8.88
C ASN A 98 -0.73 9.83 9.41
N PRO A 99 0.31 10.49 9.97
CA PRO A 99 1.48 9.82 10.55
C PRO A 99 1.12 8.83 11.68
N ASP A 100 0.00 9.04 12.38
CA ASP A 100 -0.47 8.17 13.47
C ASP A 100 -0.86 6.76 12.99
N LEU A 101 -1.16 6.61 11.69
CA LEU A 101 -1.41 5.30 11.07
C LEU A 101 -0.15 4.45 10.93
N TYR A 102 1.02 5.08 11.02
CA TYR A 102 2.32 4.44 10.84
C TYR A 102 3.02 4.17 12.18
N ILE A 103 2.24 3.85 13.20
CA ILE A 103 2.71 3.25 14.45
C ILE A 103 2.60 1.73 14.27
N GLU A 104 3.61 0.95 14.66
CA GLU A 104 3.70 -0.49 14.30
C GLU A 104 2.48 -1.31 14.71
N GLU A 105 1.83 -0.95 15.83
CA GLU A 105 0.63 -1.60 16.35
C GLU A 105 -0.67 -1.24 15.61
N LYS A 106 -0.67 -0.14 14.83
CA LYS A 106 -1.86 0.43 14.18
C LYS A 106 -1.84 0.28 12.66
N LEU A 107 -0.85 -0.41 12.10
CA LEU A 107 -0.68 -0.55 10.66
C LEU A 107 -1.77 -1.50 10.10
N ALA A 108 -2.90 -0.93 9.67
CA ALA A 108 -4.02 -1.69 9.13
C ALA A 108 -3.88 -2.02 7.63
N PHE A 109 -2.83 -1.51 6.96
CA PHE A 109 -2.62 -1.63 5.52
C PHE A 109 -1.12 -1.59 5.18
N GLY A 110 -0.76 -2.15 4.03
CA GLY A 110 0.64 -2.39 3.67
C GLY A 110 0.96 -3.86 3.81
N CYS A 111 2.25 -4.20 3.81
CA CYS A 111 2.63 -5.60 3.82
C CYS A 111 2.16 -6.29 5.08
N PRO A 112 1.48 -7.44 4.96
CA PRO A 112 0.97 -8.15 6.12
C PRO A 112 2.16 -8.42 7.04
N GLN A 113 2.08 -7.86 8.25
CA GLN A 113 2.95 -8.26 9.35
C GLN A 113 2.60 -9.72 9.62
N ILE A 114 3.39 -10.62 9.05
CA ILE A 114 3.33 -12.02 9.42
C ILE A 114 3.96 -12.07 10.81
N ASN A 115 3.18 -11.74 11.85
CA ASN A 115 3.49 -12.31 13.14
C ASN A 115 3.44 -13.82 12.96
N GLN A 116 4.56 -14.43 13.29
CA GLN A 116 4.92 -15.82 13.09
C GLN A 116 3.96 -16.76 13.82
N THR A 117 2.86 -17.17 13.21
CA THR A 117 2.14 -18.41 13.57
C THR A 117 1.32 -18.93 12.39
N ARG A 118 1.99 -19.29 11.30
CA ARG A 118 1.68 -20.50 10.51
C ARG A 118 2.76 -20.68 9.44
N PHE A 119 3.82 -21.37 9.84
CA PHE A 119 4.52 -22.24 8.90
C PHE A 119 3.49 -23.20 8.30
N SER A 120 3.22 -23.07 7.01
CA SER A 120 2.87 -24.20 6.18
C SER A 120 3.56 -23.95 4.85
N PHE A 121 4.66 -24.68 4.70
CA PHE A 121 5.39 -24.93 3.47
C PHE A 121 4.47 -24.89 2.26
N MET A 122 4.81 -24.09 1.26
CA MET A 122 4.57 -24.43 -0.14
C MET A 122 5.61 -23.71 -1.01
N SER A 123 6.73 -24.40 -1.21
CA SER A 123 7.53 -24.29 -2.44
C SER A 123 7.17 -25.49 -3.32
N PRO A 124 7.59 -25.56 -4.60
CA PRO A 124 7.65 -24.55 -5.65
C PRO A 124 6.93 -25.05 -6.93
N PHE A 125 6.79 -24.17 -7.95
CA PHE A 125 6.55 -24.43 -9.38
C PHE A 125 6.42 -25.88 -9.89
N PRO A 126 5.46 -26.17 -10.80
CA PRO A 126 5.69 -27.11 -11.88
C PRO A 126 6.00 -26.39 -13.22
N ARG A 127 7.00 -26.91 -13.93
CA ARG A 127 7.30 -26.62 -15.34
C ARG A 127 6.21 -27.23 -16.24
N PRO A 128 5.99 -26.72 -17.47
CA PRO A 128 5.10 -27.37 -18.42
C PRO A 128 5.78 -28.59 -19.05
N VAL A 129 5.02 -29.68 -19.21
CA VAL A 129 5.40 -30.84 -20.03
C VAL A 129 4.57 -30.78 -21.31
N SER A 130 5.28 -30.65 -22.44
CA SER A 130 4.76 -30.74 -23.79
C SER A 130 4.22 -32.14 -24.10
N ARG A 131 3.18 -32.22 -24.93
CA ARG A 131 2.92 -33.37 -25.79
C ARG A 131 3.28 -33.00 -27.22
#